data_AF-A0A0N0A0G9-F1
#
_entry.id   AF-A0A0N0A0G9-F1
#
_cell.length_a   1.000
_cell.length_b   1.000
_cell.length_c   1.000
_cell.angle_alpha   90.00
_cell.angle_beta   90.00
_cell.angle_gamma   90.00
#
_symmetry.space_group_name_H-M   'P 1'
#
loop_
_entity.id
_entity.type
_entity.pdbx_description
1 polymer ?
#
loop_
_entity_poly.entity_id
_entity_poly.type
_entity_poly.pdbx_seq_one_letter_code
_entity_poly.pdbx_strand_id
1 'polypeptide(L)' 'MVRYVGGPLDGRVDSLPSVPEEPKPTVTYVHLHGGPKIVHVYDLSYTVEYGCEYRLRAEEA' A
#
# COMPACT_ATOMS: atom_id res chain seq x y z
N MET A 1 1.22 8.97 9.51
CA MET A 1 1.88 7.69 9.18
C MET A 1 0.92 6.89 8.31
N VAL A 2 1.45 6.07 7.41
CA VAL A 2 0.67 5.17 6.55
C VAL A 2 1.25 3.78 6.65
N ARG A 3 0.40 2.77 6.83
CA ARG A 3 0.80 1.36 6.94
C ARG A 3 0.40 0.58 5.70
N TYR A 4 1.20 -0.41 5.33
CA TYR A 4 0.87 -1.39 4.30
C TYR A 4 0.46 -2.73 4.94
N VAL A 5 -0.58 -3.36 4.39
CA VAL A 5 -1.14 -4.63 4.89
C VAL A 5 -1.21 -5.65 3.75
N GLY A 6 -0.56 -6.80 3.93
CA GLY A 6 -0.48 -7.89 2.96
C GLY A 6 0.65 -7.74 1.93
N GLY A 7 1.01 -8.85 1.28
CA GLY A 7 2.00 -8.87 0.20
C GLY A 7 3.42 -8.47 0.64
N PRO A 8 4.28 -8.06 -0.31
CA PRO A 8 5.69 -7.76 -0.03
C PRO A 8 5.95 -6.55 0.86
N LEU A 9 4.98 -5.65 1.03
CA LEU A 9 5.12 -4.47 1.89
C LEU A 9 4.47 -4.67 3.27
N ASP A 10 3.97 -5.85 3.59
CA ASP A 10 3.26 -6.07 4.85
C ASP A 10 4.07 -5.61 6.08
N GLY A 11 3.43 -4.81 6.94
CA GLY A 11 4.05 -4.24 8.13
C GLY A 11 4.96 -3.02 7.89
N ARG A 12 5.22 -2.64 6.63
CA ARG A 12 5.92 -1.38 6.33
C ARG A 12 5.07 -0.20 6.80
N VAL A 13 5.72 0.78 7.42
CA VAL A 13 5.12 2.06 7.80
C VAL A 13 5.92 3.19 7.18
N ASP A 14 5.25 4.06 6.45
CA ASP A 14 5.82 5.29 5.89
C ASP A 14 5.36 6.51 6.69
N SER A 15 6.31 7.35 7.09
CA SER A 15 6.04 8.64 7.70
C SER A 15 5.92 9.69 6.60
N LEU A 16 4.70 10.19 6.40
CA LEU A 16 4.48 11.32 5.50
C LEU A 16 4.84 12.64 6.23
N PRO A 17 5.48 13.61 5.55
CA PRO A 17 5.84 14.90 6.14
C PRO A 17 4.60 15.71 6.55
N SER A 18 3.46 15.45 5.93
CA SER A 18 2.14 15.95 6.30
C SER A 18 1.06 14.96 5.86
N VAL A 19 -0.15 15.07 6.41
CA VAL A 19 -1.30 14.32 5.90
C VAL A 19 -1.70 14.94 4.56
N PRO A 20 -1.67 14.21 3.44
CA PRO A 20 -2.14 14.74 2.17
C PRO A 20 -3.64 15.04 2.26
N GLU A 21 -4.07 16.17 1.71
CA GLU A 21 -5.48 16.56 1.67
C GLU A 21 -6.32 15.52 0.91
N GLU A 22 -5.74 14.94 -0.15
CA GLU A 22 -6.32 13.85 -0.92
C GLU A 22 -5.31 12.69 -1.00
N PRO A 23 -5.40 11.69 -0.10
CA PRO A 23 -4.59 10.49 -0.21
C PRO A 23 -4.99 9.71 -1.46
N LYS A 24 -3.98 9.13 -2.13
CA LYS A 24 -4.20 8.36 -3.35
C LYS A 24 -5.13 7.18 -3.03
N PRO A 25 -6.14 6.89 -3.87
CA PRO A 25 -6.98 5.72 -3.65
C PRO A 25 -6.21 4.41 -3.80
N THR A 26 -5.09 4.43 -4.54
CA THR A 26 -4.25 3.26 -4.79
C THR A 26 -2.77 3.60 -4.80
N VAL A 27 -1.94 2.62 -4.41
CA VAL A 27 -0.49 2.64 -4.54
C VAL A 27 -0.02 1.35 -5.20
N THR A 28 0.96 1.49 -6.09
CA THR A 28 1.55 0.35 -6.79
C THR A 28 2.99 0.13 -6.31
N TYR A 29 3.27 -1.09 -5.85
CA TYR A 29 4.64 -1.54 -5.59
C TYR A 29 5.11 -2.41 -6.75
N VAL A 30 6.23 -2.02 -7.36
CA VAL A 30 6.84 -2.73 -8.47
C VAL A 30 8.14 -3.36 -7.99
N HIS A 31 8.25 -4.67 -8.18
CA HIS A 31 9.46 -5.42 -7.89
C HIS A 31 10.16 -5.81 -9.21
N LEU A 32 11.36 -5.29 -9.43
CA LEU A 32 12.21 -5.59 -10.59
C LEU A 32 13.42 -6.40 -10.11
N HIS A 33 13.55 -7.65 -10.56
CA HIS A 33 14.58 -8.59 -10.08
C HIS A 33 15.25 -9.38 -11.23
N GLY A 34 15.38 -8.77 -12.40
CA GLY A 34 15.96 -9.41 -13.59
C GLY A 34 15.04 -10.42 -14.30
N GLY A 35 13.95 -10.86 -13.65
CA GLY A 35 12.85 -11.61 -14.24
C GLY A 35 11.65 -10.74 -14.67
N PRO A 36 10.49 -11.34 -14.97
CA PRO A 36 9.26 -10.61 -15.24
C PRO A 36 8.92 -9.59 -14.15
N LYS A 37 8.43 -8.42 -14.57
CA LYS A 37 7.98 -7.37 -13.65
C LYS A 37 6.84 -7.89 -12.80
N ILE A 38 6.98 -7.82 -11.48
CA ILE A 38 5.90 -8.12 -10.54
C ILE A 38 5.30 -6.81 -10.04
N VAL A 39 3.97 -6.74 -10.02
CA VAL A 39 3.21 -5.56 -9.63
C VAL A 39 2.22 -5.94 -8.53
N HIS A 40 2.29 -5.25 -7.41
CA HIS A 40 1.29 -5.35 -6.34
C HIS A 40 0.54 -4.02 -6.25
N VAL A 41 -0.78 -4.08 -6.32
CA VAL A 41 -1.64 -2.91 -6.14
C VAL A 41 -2.20 -2.95 -4.73
N TYR A 42 -2.16 -1.83 -4.03
CA TYR A 42 -2.74 -1.65 -2.71
C TYR A 42 -3.83 -0.59 -2.78
N ASP A 43 -4.96 -0.86 -2.14
CA ASP A 43 -6.10 0.04 -2.04
C ASP A 43 -6.11 0.75 -0.70
N LEU A 44 -6.47 2.03 -0.72
CA LEU A 44 -6.64 2.85 0.47
C LEU A 44 -7.80 2.33 1.32
N SER A 45 -7.55 2.17 2.60
CA SER A 45 -8.52 1.78 3.62
C SER A 45 -8.30 2.62 4.88
N TYR A 46 -9.39 2.93 5.58
CA TYR A 46 -9.33 3.63 6.84
C TYR A 46 -9.80 2.73 7.98
N THR A 47 -9.00 2.64 9.03
CA THR A 47 -9.34 1.92 10.25
C THR A 47 -9.32 2.86 11.45
N VAL A 48 -10.16 2.58 12.45
CA VAL A 48 -10.26 3.41 13.66
C VAL A 48 -8.95 3.36 14.47
N GLU A 49 -8.25 2.22 14.48
CA GLU A 49 -7.03 2.01 15.27
C GLU A 49 -5.78 2.57 14.59
N TYR A 50 -5.67 2.48 13.26
CA TYR A 50 -4.43 2.80 12.54
C TYR A 50 -4.56 4.00 11.59
N GLY A 51 -5.78 4.51 11.38
CA GLY A 51 -6.03 5.59 10.43
C GLY A 51 -5.84 5.09 9.00
N CYS A 52 -4.84 5.63 8.29
CA CYS A 52 -4.60 5.38 6.88
C CYS A 52 -3.80 4.10 6.65
N GLU A 53 -4.43 3.11 6.00
CA GLU A 53 -3.81 1.85 5.58
C GLU A 53 -3.92 1.67 4.05
N TYR A 54 -2.87 1.15 3.43
CA TYR A 54 -2.91 0.59 2.08
C TYR A 54 -2.93 -0.93 2.17
N ARG A 55 -4.05 -1.55 1.80
CA ARG A 55 -4.24 -3.00 1.88
C ARG A 55 -4.03 -3.62 0.50
N LEU A 56 -3.29 -4.73 0.43
CA LEU A 56 -3.05 -5.44 -0.84
C LEU A 56 -4.39 -5.79 -1.47
N ARG A 57 -4.57 -5.41 -2.73
CA ARG A 57 -5.72 -5.81 -3.53
C ARG A 57 -5.62 -7.31 -3.80
N ALA A 58 -6.66 -8.05 -3.42
CA ALA A 58 -6.79 -9.44 -3.83
C ALA A 58 -6.84 -9.49 -5.36
N GLU A 59 -6.02 -10.34 -5.98
CA GLU A 59 -6.20 -10.64 -7.39
C GLU A 59 -7.54 -11.39 -7.54
N GLU A 60 -8.43 -10.89 -8.38
CA GLU A 60 -9.62 -11.64 -8.78
C GLU A 60 -9.13 -12.91 -9.48
N ALA A 61 -9.46 -14.07 -8.90
CA ALA A 61 -9.05 -15.38 -9.40
C ALA A 61 -9.78 -15.79 -10.69
#